data_AF-A0A495SW15-F1
#
_entry.id   AF-A0A495SW15-F1
#
_cell.length_a   1.000
_cell.length_b   1.000
_cell.length_c   1.000
_cell.angle_alpha   90.00
_cell.angle_beta   90.00
_cell.angle_gamma   90.00
#
_symmetry.space_group_name_H-M   'P 1'
#
loop_
_entity.id
_entity.type
_entity.pdbx_description
1 polymer ?
#
loop_
_entity_poly.entity_id
_entity_poly.type
_entity_poly.pdbx_seq_one_letter_code
_entity_poly.pdbx_strand_id
1 'polypeptide(L)'
;MNVNFPPVDENFIRKSVDGGLYSNANELVRDAVRRLRESEERHIELLAAIQLGEDDIAQGRTGTYSKEMVRAIRDRVLKRAASGEKPKSDVTP
;
A
#
# COMPACT_ATOMS: atom_id res chain seq x y z
N MET A 1 -25.98 11.98 9.93
CA MET A 1 -24.82 12.04 10.85
C MET A 1 -24.41 13.51 10.93
N ASN A 2 -24.22 14.05 12.15
CA ASN A 2 -23.68 15.40 12.34
C ASN A 2 -22.27 15.27 12.91
N VAL A 3 -21.27 15.79 12.22
CA VAL A 3 -19.85 15.74 12.62
C VAL A 3 -19.35 17.17 12.69
N ASN A 4 -18.84 17.56 13.85
CA ASN A 4 -18.27 18.88 14.05
C ASN A 4 -16.78 18.82 13.75
N PHE A 5 -16.29 19.74 12.94
CA PHE A 5 -14.89 19.84 12.57
C PHE A 5 -14.25 21.04 13.28
N PRO A 6 -12.95 20.98 13.61
CA PRO A 6 -12.20 22.15 13.98
C PRO A 6 -12.26 23.23 12.88
N PRO A 7 -12.21 24.53 13.22
CA PRO A 7 -12.32 25.61 12.22
C PRO A 7 -11.29 25.52 11.08
N VAL A 8 -10.12 24.95 11.32
CA VAL A 8 -9.10 24.73 10.29
C VAL A 8 -9.58 23.74 9.22
N ASP A 9 -10.24 22.66 9.63
CA ASP A 9 -10.71 21.60 8.74
C ASP A 9 -11.99 22.04 8.02
N GLU A 10 -12.90 22.75 8.70
CA GLU A 10 -14.06 23.36 8.05
C GLU A 10 -13.65 24.33 6.93
N ASN A 11 -12.63 25.16 7.20
CA ASN A 11 -12.08 26.07 6.21
C ASN A 11 -11.46 25.34 5.03
N PHE A 12 -10.76 24.23 5.27
CA PHE A 12 -10.23 23.37 4.21
C PHE A 12 -11.34 22.79 3.36
N ILE A 13 -12.35 22.15 3.99
CA ILE A 13 -13.49 21.54 3.29
C ILE A 13 -14.21 22.58 2.42
N ARG A 14 -14.49 23.76 2.98
CA ARG A 14 -15.13 24.86 2.24
C ARG A 14 -14.31 25.28 1.03
N LYS A 15 -13.01 25.53 1.19
CA LYS A 15 -12.13 25.91 0.08
C LYS A 15 -12.06 24.84 -1.01
N SER A 16 -12.07 23.56 -0.64
CA SER A 16 -12.07 22.45 -1.61
C SER A 16 -13.37 22.39 -2.41
N VAL A 17 -14.51 22.70 -1.80
CA VAL A 17 -15.81 22.76 -2.50
C VAL A 17 -15.90 24.02 -3.36
N ASP A 18 -15.60 25.20 -2.80
CA ASP A 18 -15.64 26.48 -3.51
C ASP A 18 -14.65 26.51 -4.69
N GLY A 19 -13.52 25.82 -4.55
CA GLY A 19 -12.52 25.63 -5.61
C GLY A 19 -12.88 24.56 -6.65
N GLY A 20 -14.03 23.88 -6.50
CA GLY A 20 -14.53 22.89 -7.45
C GLY A 20 -13.81 21.53 -7.42
N LEU A 21 -12.96 21.26 -6.41
CA LEU A 21 -12.31 19.96 -6.26
C LEU A 21 -13.32 18.87 -5.85
N TYR A 22 -14.34 19.26 -5.09
CA TYR A 22 -15.47 18.40 -4.72
C TYR A 22 -16.79 19.17 -4.93
N SER A 23 -17.85 18.45 -5.24
CA SER A 23 -19.18 19.03 -5.47
C SER A 23 -19.86 19.47 -4.16
N ASN A 24 -19.51 18.82 -3.05
CA ASN A 24 -20.02 19.15 -1.71
C ASN A 24 -19.13 18.53 -0.62
N ALA A 25 -19.34 18.98 0.63
CA ALA A 25 -18.59 18.50 1.79
C ALA A 25 -18.73 16.99 2.04
N ASN A 26 -19.91 16.40 1.78
CA ASN A 26 -20.13 14.96 2.01
C ASN A 26 -19.30 14.11 1.04
N GLU A 27 -19.09 14.56 -0.19
CA GLU A 27 -18.24 13.88 -1.16
C GLU A 27 -16.79 13.83 -0.68
N LEU A 28 -16.26 14.97 -0.22
CA LEU A 28 -14.91 15.06 0.35
C LEU A 28 -14.78 14.14 1.56
N VAL A 29 -15.72 14.19 2.51
CA VAL A 29 -15.68 13.34 3.71
C VAL A 29 -15.71 11.86 3.34
N ARG A 30 -16.54 11.45 2.37
CA ARG A 30 -16.54 10.06 1.88
C ARG A 30 -15.20 9.66 1.26
N ASP A 31 -14.61 10.53 0.45
CA ASP A 31 -13.29 10.27 -0.15
C ASP A 31 -12.20 10.16 0.91
N ALA A 32 -12.20 11.05 1.91
CA ALA A 32 -11.27 11.01 3.04
C ALA A 32 -11.40 9.71 3.85
N VAL A 33 -12.63 9.31 4.19
CA VAL A 33 -12.89 8.05 4.93
C VAL A 33 -12.50 6.82 4.09
N ARG A 34 -12.73 6.84 2.77
CA ARG A 34 -12.29 5.77 1.87
C ARG A 34 -10.76 5.64 1.88
N ARG A 35 -10.04 6.76 1.70
CA ARG A 35 -8.57 6.78 1.72
C ARG A 35 -8.00 6.36 3.07
N LEU A 36 -8.65 6.72 4.17
CA LEU A 36 -8.28 6.28 5.51
C LEU A 36 -8.36 4.75 5.62
N ARG A 37 -9.50 4.17 5.22
CA ARG A 37 -9.69 2.71 5.24
C ARG A 37 -8.66 1.98 4.38
N GLU A 38 -8.47 2.43 3.14
CA GLU A 38 -7.45 1.85 2.24
C GLU A 38 -6.05 1.99 2.82
N SER A 39 -5.77 3.06 3.58
CA SER A 39 -4.48 3.24 4.24
C SER A 39 -4.30 2.31 5.44
N GLU A 40 -5.36 2.07 6.21
CA GLU A 40 -5.35 1.11 7.32
C GLU A 40 -5.15 -0.32 6.81
N GLU A 41 -5.86 -0.69 5.74
CA GLU A 41 -5.71 -1.99 5.06
C GLU A 41 -4.26 -2.20 4.59
N ARG A 42 -3.69 -1.24 3.85
CA ARG A 42 -2.28 -1.30 3.42
C ARG A 42 -1.30 -1.35 4.58
N HIS A 43 -1.60 -0.69 5.69
CA HIS A 43 -0.72 -0.72 6.88
C HIS A 43 -0.70 -2.11 7.50
N ILE A 44 -1.86 -2.76 7.61
CA ILE A 44 -1.98 -4.13 8.12
C ILE A 44 -1.22 -5.10 7.19
N GLU A 45 -1.39 -4.98 5.88
CA GLU A 45 -0.68 -5.81 4.89
C GLU A 45 0.84 -5.65 5.00
N LEU A 46 1.32 -4.41 5.16
CA LEU A 46 2.74 -4.13 5.36
C LEU A 46 3.28 -4.80 6.64
N LEU A 47 2.57 -4.68 7.76
CA LEU A 47 2.98 -5.30 9.02
C LEU A 47 3.00 -6.83 8.91
N ALA A 48 2.04 -7.42 8.22
CA ALA A 48 2.02 -8.86 7.96
C ALA A 48 3.22 -9.29 7.09
N ALA A 49 3.58 -8.53 6.06
CA ALA A 49 4.75 -8.80 5.22
C ALA A 49 6.07 -8.68 6.00
N ILE A 50 6.18 -7.71 6.91
CA ILE A 50 7.34 -7.58 7.81
C ILE A 50 7.42 -8.79 8.74
N GLN A 51 6.31 -9.18 9.38
CA GLN A 51 6.29 -10.32 10.29
C GLN A 51 6.72 -11.62 9.60
N LEU A 52 6.32 -11.83 8.34
CA LEU A 52 6.79 -12.96 7.55
C LEU A 52 8.32 -12.99 7.42
N GLY A 53 8.94 -11.82 7.21
CA GLY A 53 10.39 -11.68 7.17
C GLY A 53 11.07 -11.94 8.53
N GLU A 54 10.50 -11.43 9.62
CA GLU A 54 10.99 -11.69 10.98
C GLU A 54 10.93 -13.18 11.33
N ASP A 55 9.85 -13.87 10.93
CA ASP A 55 9.70 -15.32 11.12
C ASP A 55 10.74 -16.10 10.30
N ASP A 56 11.01 -15.69 9.06
CA ASP A 56 12.07 -16.25 8.22
C ASP A 56 13.45 -16.09 8.88
N ILE A 57 13.74 -14.92 9.48
CA ILE A 57 14.98 -14.67 10.22
C ILE A 57 15.07 -15.58 11.45
N ALA A 58 14.02 -15.62 12.27
CA ALA A 58 13.98 -16.42 13.50
C ALA A 58 14.17 -17.92 13.22
N GLN A 59 13.68 -18.39 12.07
CA GLN A 59 13.78 -19.79 11.64
C GLN A 59 15.04 -20.07 10.81
N GLY A 60 15.93 -19.09 10.64
CA GLY A 60 17.19 -19.24 9.93
C GLY A 60 17.03 -19.39 8.40
N ARG A 61 15.86 -19.05 7.84
CA ARG A 61 15.60 -19.00 6.39
C ARG A 61 16.21 -17.77 5.72
N THR A 62 17.42 -17.44 6.10
CA THR A 62 18.17 -16.30 5.58
C THR A 62 19.32 -16.78 4.69
N GLY A 63 19.74 -15.94 3.75
CA GLY A 63 20.93 -16.17 2.94
C GLY A 63 21.83 -14.94 2.92
N THR A 64 23.12 -15.15 2.73
CA THR A 64 24.08 -14.05 2.59
C THR A 64 23.83 -13.30 1.29
N TYR A 65 23.58 -11.99 1.40
CA TYR A 65 23.45 -11.12 0.25
C TYR A 65 24.79 -11.06 -0.52
N SER A 66 24.76 -11.50 -1.79
CA SER A 66 25.94 -11.58 -2.65
C SER A 66 25.57 -11.32 -4.11
N LYS A 67 26.57 -10.99 -4.94
CA LYS A 67 26.35 -10.77 -6.38
C LYS A 67 25.89 -12.05 -7.07
N GLU A 68 26.39 -13.19 -6.60
CA GLU A 68 26.07 -14.54 -7.07
C GLU A 68 24.61 -14.87 -6.77
N MET A 69 24.14 -14.55 -5.56
CA MET A 69 22.73 -14.69 -5.17
C MET A 69 21.82 -13.86 -6.09
N VAL A 70 22.16 -12.59 -6.33
CA VAL A 70 21.37 -11.71 -7.20
C VAL A 70 21.32 -12.25 -8.64
N ARG A 71 22.46 -12.73 -9.17
CA ARG A 71 22.51 -13.38 -10.50
C ARG A 71 21.63 -14.61 -10.56
N ALA A 72 21.70 -15.49 -9.55
CA ALA A 72 20.87 -16.68 -9.48
C ALA A 72 19.36 -16.37 -9.41
N ILE A 73 18.98 -15.32 -8.68
CA ILE A 73 17.60 -14.82 -8.64
C ILE A 73 17.17 -14.35 -10.03
N ARG A 74 17.99 -13.53 -10.71
CA ARG A 74 17.70 -13.04 -12.06
C ARG A 74 17.48 -14.19 -13.04
N ASP A 75 18.37 -15.16 -13.06
CA ASP A 75 18.28 -16.30 -13.99
C ASP A 75 17.02 -17.13 -13.73
N ARG A 76 16.63 -17.29 -12.47
CA ARG A 76 15.39 -17.98 -12.08
C ARG A 76 14.16 -17.21 -12.56
N VAL A 77 14.14 -15.89 -12.39
CA VAL A 77 13.02 -15.03 -12.84
C VAL A 77 12.88 -15.08 -14.36
N LEU A 78 13.98 -15.00 -15.11
CA LEU A 78 13.96 -15.08 -16.58
C LEU A 78 13.39 -16.42 -17.07
N LYS A 79 13.78 -17.54 -16.44
CA LYS A 79 13.24 -18.87 -16.78
C LYS A 79 11.74 -18.98 -16.51
N ARG A 80 11.26 -18.48 -15.37
CA ARG A 80 9.84 -18.47 -15.02
C ARG A 80 9.02 -17.62 -16.00
N ALA A 81 9.51 -16.43 -16.32
CA ALA A 81 8.87 -15.56 -17.30
C ALA A 81 8.81 -16.21 -18.69
N ALA A 82 9.88 -16.89 -19.14
CA ALA A 82 9.89 -17.62 -20.40
C ALA A 82 8.88 -18.78 -20.44
N SER A 83 8.57 -19.38 -19.29
CA SER A 83 7.51 -20.40 -19.16
C SER A 83 6.09 -19.84 -19.08
N GLY A 84 5.92 -18.51 -19.13
CA GLY A 84 4.63 -17.85 -19.06
C GLY A 84 4.08 -17.67 -17.63
N GLU A 85 4.87 -17.99 -16.60
CA GLU A 85 4.50 -17.74 -15.21
C GLU A 85 4.42 -16.23 -14.97
N LYS A 86 3.28 -15.77 -14.43
CA LYS A 86 3.06 -14.38 -14.08
C LYS A 86 3.43 -14.12 -12.62
N PRO A 87 3.91 -12.92 -12.27
CA PRO A 87 4.02 -12.51 -10.89
C PRO A 87 2.66 -12.66 -10.18
N LYS A 88 2.72 -12.89 -8.87
CA LYS A 88 1.51 -12.89 -8.05
C LYS A 88 0.84 -11.51 -8.13
N SER A 89 -0.50 -11.50 -8.08
CA SER A 89 -1.29 -10.27 -8.22
C SER A 89 -1.10 -9.29 -7.06
N ASP A 90 -0.62 -9.76 -5.90
CA ASP A 90 -0.31 -8.97 -4.71
C ASP A 90 0.91 -8.05 -4.89
N VAL A 91 1.69 -8.22 -5.97
CA VAL A 91 2.89 -7.43 -6.28
C VAL A 91 2.83 -6.73 -7.65
N THR A 92 1.66 -6.70 -8.29
CA THR A 92 1.44 -6.02 -9.58
C THR A 92 0.44 -4.86 -9.45
N PRO A 93 0.64 -3.72 -10.14
CA PRO A 93 -0.30 -2.59 -10.15
C PRO A 93 -1.68 -2.94 -10.73
#